data_AF-A0A967SHV1-F1
#
_entry.id   AF-A0A967SHV1-F1
#
_cell.length_a   1.000
_cell.length_b   1.000
_cell.length_c   1.000
_cell.angle_alpha   90.00
_cell.angle_beta   90.00
_cell.angle_gamma   90.00
#
_symmetry.space_group_name_H-M   'P 1'
#
loop_
_entity.id
_entity.type
_entity.pdbx_description
1 polymer ?
#
loop_
_entity_poly.entity_id
_entity_poly.type
_entity_poly.pdbx_seq_one_letter_code
_entity_poly.pdbx_strand_id
1 'polypeptide(L)'
;TLISFSNEIGNMCAALGDVDVIQVQEGFHLDRRFMPVLENGERMRPGFVSYLEAGCGFGGSCFPKDVKALIARGEEAGSPMRLLEQVIRINADQPMQMVERLERHFPELAGVEVAVLGLAFKPGTDDVRESPALPIVQYLRERGAGVRAFDPVAAHEADRALGDPEIRYVDT
;
A
#
# COMPACT_ATOMS: atom_id res chain seq x y z
N THR A 1 2.69 8.37 7.93
CA THR A 1 2.75 7.75 9.28
C THR A 1 1.57 6.84 9.54
N LEU A 2 0.31 7.33 9.55
CA LEU A 2 -0.86 6.50 9.90
C LEU A 2 -1.05 5.26 9.00
N ILE A 3 -0.79 5.40 7.69
CA ILE A 3 -0.84 4.26 6.76
C ILE A 3 0.20 3.20 7.14
N SER A 4 1.48 3.58 7.27
CA SER A 4 2.54 2.63 7.65
C SER A 4 2.30 2.01 9.03
N PHE A 5 1.81 2.78 9.99
CA PHE A 5 1.38 2.25 11.29
C PHE A 5 0.28 1.20 11.14
N SER A 6 -0.75 1.50 10.35
CA SER A 6 -1.86 0.57 10.10
C SER A 6 -1.40 -0.71 9.40
N ASN A 7 -0.47 -0.58 8.44
CA ASN A 7 0.16 -1.69 7.75
C ASN A 7 0.98 -2.56 8.70
N GLU A 8 1.78 -1.97 9.58
CA GLU A 8 2.58 -2.70 10.57
C GLU A 8 1.68 -3.50 11.53
N ILE A 9 0.60 -2.89 12.03
CA ILE A 9 -0.43 -3.58 12.82
C ILE A 9 -1.10 -4.70 11.99
N GLY A 10 -1.45 -4.44 10.74
CA GLY A 10 -2.07 -5.44 9.87
C GLY A 10 -1.17 -6.64 9.59
N ASN A 11 0.12 -6.42 9.39
CA ASN A 11 1.09 -7.49 9.23
C ASN A 11 1.19 -8.34 10.50
N MET A 12 1.20 -7.71 11.68
CA MET A 12 1.19 -8.41 12.97
C MET A 12 -0.09 -9.23 13.16
N CYS A 13 -1.27 -8.64 12.95
CA CYS A 13 -2.56 -9.33 13.03
C CYS A 13 -2.58 -10.57 12.14
N ALA A 14 -2.09 -10.45 10.91
CA ALA A 14 -2.07 -11.56 9.98
C ALA A 14 -0.98 -12.61 10.30
N ALA A 15 0.07 -12.25 11.02
CA ALA A 15 1.06 -13.20 11.54
C ALA A 15 0.51 -14.00 12.73
N LEU A 16 -0.34 -13.39 13.56
CA LEU A 16 -1.07 -14.07 14.64
C LEU A 16 -2.11 -15.05 14.08
N GLY A 17 -2.81 -14.67 13.01
CA GLY A 17 -3.72 -15.53 12.25
C GLY A 17 -5.13 -15.65 12.82
N ASP A 18 -5.36 -15.22 14.06
CA ASP A 18 -6.66 -15.22 14.75
C ASP A 18 -7.18 -13.81 15.09
N VAL A 19 -6.48 -12.76 14.65
CA VAL A 19 -6.85 -11.35 14.88
C VAL A 19 -7.15 -10.65 13.56
N ASP A 20 -8.35 -10.06 13.46
CA ASP A 20 -8.76 -9.24 12.32
C ASP A 20 -8.30 -7.78 12.50
N VAL A 21 -7.49 -7.29 11.56
CA VAL A 21 -7.01 -5.90 11.57
C VAL A 21 -8.14 -4.88 11.46
N ILE A 22 -9.25 -5.22 10.78
CA ILE A 22 -10.39 -4.32 10.63
C ILE A 22 -11.03 -4.06 12.00
N GLN A 23 -11.20 -5.11 12.81
CA GLN A 23 -11.72 -4.99 14.18
C GLN A 23 -10.77 -4.19 15.08
N VAL A 24 -9.45 -4.36 14.94
CA VAL A 24 -8.46 -3.55 15.66
C VAL A 24 -8.57 -2.07 15.28
N GLN A 25 -8.76 -1.77 14.00
CA GLN A 25 -8.93 -0.41 13.49
C GLN A 25 -10.23 0.24 13.96
N GLU A 26 -11.33 -0.51 13.99
CA GLU A 26 -12.58 -0.07 14.62
C GLU A 26 -12.35 0.29 16.10
N GLY A 27 -11.52 -0.46 16.81
CA GLY A 27 -11.08 -0.12 18.17
C GLY A 27 -10.42 1.26 18.28
N PHE A 28 -9.51 1.60 17.37
CA PHE A 28 -8.89 2.94 17.32
C PHE A 28 -9.93 4.04 17.04
N HIS A 29 -10.90 3.76 16.18
CA HIS A 29 -11.99 4.67 15.84
C HIS A 29 -12.94 4.96 17.02
N LEU A 30 -12.99 4.10 18.05
CA LEU A 30 -13.79 4.38 19.24
C LEU A 30 -13.19 5.45 20.15
N ASP A 31 -11.88 5.68 20.06
CA ASP A 31 -11.16 6.66 20.88
C ASP A 31 -11.54 8.09 20.50
N ARG A 32 -11.92 8.89 21.50
CA ARG A 32 -12.38 10.28 21.31
C ARG A 32 -11.31 11.22 20.76
N ARG A 33 -10.03 10.86 20.85
CA ARG A 33 -8.92 11.63 20.25
C ARG A 33 -8.86 11.46 18.73
N PHE A 34 -9.30 10.31 18.23
CA PHE A 34 -9.37 10.02 16.80
C PHE A 34 -10.74 10.35 16.22
N MET A 35 -11.82 10.03 16.94
CA MET A 35 -13.19 10.37 16.57
C MET A 35 -13.89 11.13 17.71
N PRO A 36 -13.72 12.46 17.76
CA PRO A 36 -14.32 13.31 18.78
C PRO A 36 -15.83 13.14 18.85
N VAL A 37 -16.36 13.22 20.06
CA VAL A 37 -17.81 13.27 20.29
C VAL A 37 -18.19 14.74 20.45
N LEU A 38 -19.09 15.21 19.60
CA LEU A 38 -19.61 16.56 19.61
C LEU A 38 -20.58 16.76 20.79
N GLU A 39 -20.91 18.01 21.10
CA GLU A 39 -21.82 18.35 22.22
C GLU A 39 -23.22 17.72 22.06
N ASN A 40 -23.67 17.51 20.82
CA ASN A 40 -24.93 16.84 20.49
C ASN A 40 -24.87 15.29 20.62
N GLY A 41 -23.74 14.74 21.05
CA GLY A 41 -23.52 13.30 21.22
C GLY A 41 -23.12 12.55 19.94
N GLU A 42 -23.06 13.22 18.78
CA GLU A 42 -22.64 12.61 17.53
C GLU A 42 -21.13 12.43 17.47
N ARG A 43 -20.66 11.38 16.78
CA ARG A 43 -19.24 11.19 16.48
C ARG A 43 -18.88 11.94 15.21
N MET A 44 -17.90 12.83 15.32
CA MET A 44 -17.22 13.39 14.15
C MET A 44 -16.21 12.37 13.62
N ARG A 45 -16.18 12.14 12.30
CA ARG A 45 -15.14 11.35 11.63
C ARG A 45 -14.20 12.30 10.88
N PRO A 46 -13.05 12.68 11.47
CA PRO A 46 -12.07 13.50 10.78
C PRO A 46 -11.53 12.80 9.54
N GLY A 47 -11.22 13.56 8.48
CA GLY A 47 -10.69 13.00 7.23
C GLY A 47 -9.40 12.20 7.41
N PHE A 48 -8.53 12.58 8.35
CA PHE A 48 -7.28 11.86 8.60
C PHE A 48 -7.49 10.42 9.11
N VAL A 49 -8.67 10.10 9.63
CA VAL A 49 -9.01 8.75 10.10
C VAL A 49 -9.10 7.77 8.93
N SER A 50 -9.38 8.21 7.70
CA SER A 50 -9.31 7.32 6.52
C SER A 50 -7.89 6.84 6.20
N TYR A 51 -6.87 7.37 6.88
CA TYR A 51 -5.47 6.93 6.75
C TYR A 51 -5.11 5.87 7.80
N LEU A 52 -6.06 5.45 8.65
CA LEU A 52 -5.94 4.36 9.62
C LEU A 52 -6.48 3.04 9.05
N GLU A 53 -6.16 2.76 7.79
CA GLU A 53 -6.59 1.56 7.08
C GLU A 53 -5.35 0.82 6.57
N ALA A 54 -5.32 -0.50 6.78
CA ALA A 54 -4.19 -1.34 6.40
C ALA A 54 -4.39 -1.79 4.94
N GLY A 55 -3.30 -1.90 4.19
CA GLY A 55 -3.35 -2.30 2.79
C GLY A 55 -1.97 -2.63 2.22
N CYS A 56 -1.81 -2.39 0.93
CA CYS A 56 -0.58 -2.70 0.18
C CYS A 56 0.49 -1.58 0.23
N GLY A 57 0.26 -0.52 1.00
CA GLY A 57 1.13 0.65 1.05
C GLY A 57 0.50 1.88 0.41
N PHE A 58 1.17 3.03 0.53
CA PHE A 58 0.84 4.26 -0.15
C PHE A 58 1.79 4.50 -1.32
N GLY A 59 1.26 5.15 -2.36
CA GLY A 59 2.01 5.58 -3.53
C GLY A 59 1.70 7.02 -3.92
N GLY A 60 1.75 7.27 -5.23
CA GLY A 60 1.49 8.56 -5.83
C GLY A 60 2.68 9.50 -5.73
N SER A 61 2.60 10.63 -6.41
CA SER A 61 3.71 11.58 -6.46
C SER A 61 3.95 12.36 -5.17
N CYS A 62 2.96 12.48 -4.26
CA CYS A 62 3.09 13.37 -3.11
C CYS A 62 3.82 12.73 -1.91
N PHE A 63 3.25 11.68 -1.29
CA PHE A 63 3.79 11.18 -0.03
C PHE A 63 5.22 10.64 -0.11
N PRO A 64 5.58 9.78 -1.08
CA PRO A 64 6.94 9.26 -1.16
C PRO A 64 7.98 10.38 -1.33
N LYS A 65 7.74 11.34 -2.22
CA LYS A 65 8.70 12.43 -2.48
C LYS A 65 8.81 13.39 -1.30
N ASP A 66 7.70 13.79 -0.72
CA ASP A 66 7.68 14.83 0.31
C ASP A 66 8.27 14.31 1.63
N VAL A 67 8.00 13.04 1.97
CA VAL A 67 8.59 12.40 3.15
C VAL A 67 10.08 12.17 2.98
N LYS A 68 10.54 11.70 1.80
CA LYS A 68 11.98 11.57 1.49
C LYS A 68 12.70 12.93 1.56
N ALA A 69 12.07 14.00 1.06
CA ALA A 69 12.63 15.35 1.14
C ALA A 69 12.73 15.86 2.59
N LEU A 70 11.74 15.58 3.45
CA LEU A 70 11.80 15.92 4.87
C LEU A 70 12.91 15.16 5.60
N ILE A 71 13.13 13.87 5.29
CA ILE A 71 14.21 13.07 5.85
C ILE A 71 15.56 13.70 5.48
N ALA A 72 15.80 13.93 4.18
CA ALA A 72 17.04 14.56 3.70
C ALA A 72 17.29 15.91 4.36
N ARG A 73 16.24 16.75 4.49
CA ARG A 73 16.37 18.04 5.15
C ARG A 73 16.70 17.94 6.64
N GLY A 74 16.14 16.94 7.33
CA GLY A 74 16.47 16.65 8.72
C GLY A 74 17.94 16.23 8.90
N GLU A 75 18.46 15.40 8.00
CA GLU A 75 19.88 15.01 7.99
C GLU A 75 20.81 16.22 7.81
N GLU A 76 20.54 17.08 6.81
CA GLU A 76 21.31 18.30 6.57
C GLU A 76 21.30 19.26 7.78
N ALA A 77 20.19 19.31 8.51
CA ALA A 77 20.02 20.15 9.69
C ALA A 77 20.60 19.54 10.98
N GLY A 78 21.19 18.33 10.92
CA GLY A 78 21.68 17.62 12.11
C GLY A 78 20.57 17.10 13.03
N SER A 79 19.34 16.97 12.52
CA SER A 79 18.16 16.45 13.23
C SER A 79 17.49 15.33 12.41
N PRO A 80 18.05 14.10 12.41
CA PRO A 80 17.55 12.99 11.60
C PRO A 80 16.09 12.62 11.91
N MET A 81 15.31 12.34 10.87
CA MET A 81 13.86 12.08 10.97
C MET A 81 13.58 10.58 11.13
N ARG A 82 14.07 9.99 12.22
CA ARG A 82 14.04 8.53 12.46
C ARG A 82 12.67 7.87 12.29
N LEU A 83 11.59 8.53 12.73
CA LEU A 83 10.24 8.02 12.54
C LEU A 83 9.86 7.97 11.05
N LEU A 84 10.16 9.03 10.30
CA LEU A 84 9.82 9.10 8.87
C LEU A 84 10.65 8.11 8.04
N GLU A 85 11.90 7.85 8.44
CA GLU A 85 12.73 6.79 7.86
C GLU A 85 12.05 5.43 7.98
N GLN A 86 11.53 5.08 9.17
CA GLN A 86 10.80 3.82 9.36
C GLN A 86 9.46 3.81 8.61
N VAL A 87 8.75 4.93 8.56
CA VAL A 87 7.51 5.06 7.78
C VAL A 87 7.74 4.72 6.31
N ILE A 88 8.84 5.22 5.72
CA ILE A 88 9.20 4.92 4.33
C ILE A 88 9.63 3.47 4.17
N ARG A 89 10.43 2.93 5.10
CA ARG A 89 10.87 1.54 5.06
C ARG A 89 9.69 0.57 5.11
N ILE A 90 8.80 0.72 6.08
CA ILE A 90 7.57 -0.08 6.21
C ILE A 90 6.74 0.01 4.92
N ASN A 91 6.64 1.20 4.32
CA ASN A 91 5.89 1.37 3.08
C ASN A 91 6.53 0.66 1.88
N ALA A 92 7.86 0.70 1.79
CA ALA A 92 8.61 0.04 0.72
C ALA A 92 8.54 -1.49 0.81
N ASP A 93 8.49 -2.04 2.02
CA ASP A 93 8.41 -3.49 2.27
C ASP A 93 6.97 -4.02 2.08
N GLN A 94 5.95 -3.17 2.20
CA GLN A 94 4.54 -3.58 2.22
C GLN A 94 4.05 -4.31 0.95
N PRO A 95 4.44 -3.93 -0.28
CA PRO A 95 4.07 -4.70 -1.48
C PRO A 95 4.54 -6.16 -1.41
N MET A 96 5.73 -6.42 -0.85
CA MET A 96 6.26 -7.79 -0.72
C MET A 96 5.52 -8.60 0.34
N GLN A 97 4.91 -7.97 1.34
CA GLN A 97 4.00 -8.67 2.27
C GLN A 97 2.79 -9.30 1.56
N MET A 98 2.34 -8.73 0.44
CA MET A 98 1.28 -9.33 -0.39
C MET A 98 1.81 -10.54 -1.17
N VAL A 99 3.00 -10.40 -1.74
CA VAL A 99 3.68 -11.46 -2.49
C VAL A 99 3.99 -12.67 -1.61
N GLU A 100 4.54 -12.46 -0.41
CA GLU A 100 4.84 -13.53 0.54
C GLU A 100 3.59 -14.36 0.88
N ARG A 101 2.42 -13.73 0.95
CA ARG A 101 1.15 -14.44 1.20
C ARG A 101 0.74 -15.30 0.01
N LEU A 102 0.97 -14.82 -1.21
CA LEU A 102 0.76 -15.61 -2.41
C LEU A 102 1.71 -16.81 -2.43
N GLU A 103 3.00 -16.59 -2.15
CA GLU A 103 4.03 -17.65 -2.16
C GLU A 103 3.81 -18.73 -1.10
N ARG A 104 3.17 -18.40 0.04
CA ARG A 104 2.74 -19.42 1.01
C ARG A 104 1.75 -20.43 0.43
N HIS A 105 0.95 -20.01 -0.56
CA HIS A 105 -0.02 -20.87 -1.26
C HIS A 105 0.57 -21.46 -2.54
N PHE A 106 1.43 -20.70 -3.22
CA PHE A 106 2.12 -21.09 -4.46
C PHE A 106 3.64 -20.93 -4.30
N PRO A 107 4.32 -21.94 -3.72
CA PRO A 107 5.76 -21.85 -3.45
C PRO A 107 6.62 -21.64 -4.71
N GLU A 108 6.12 -22.07 -5.87
CA GLU A 108 6.69 -21.79 -7.18
C GLU A 108 5.69 -20.99 -8.00
N LEU A 109 6.12 -19.81 -8.47
CA LEU A 109 5.27 -18.91 -9.26
C LEU A 109 5.43 -19.14 -10.77
N ALA A 110 6.45 -19.88 -11.19
CA ALA A 110 6.69 -20.16 -12.60
C ALA A 110 5.51 -20.92 -13.22
N GLY A 111 4.91 -20.34 -14.27
CA GLY A 111 3.74 -20.90 -14.94
C GLY A 111 2.41 -20.72 -14.18
N VAL A 112 2.40 -20.05 -13.03
CA VAL A 112 1.16 -19.67 -12.33
C VAL A 112 0.59 -18.41 -13.00
N GLU A 113 -0.69 -18.44 -13.35
CA GLU A 113 -1.41 -17.26 -13.85
C GLU A 113 -1.96 -16.46 -12.67
N VAL A 114 -1.52 -15.20 -12.53
CA VAL A 114 -1.92 -14.29 -11.45
C VAL A 114 -2.67 -13.10 -12.03
N ALA A 115 -3.88 -12.86 -11.53
CA ALA A 115 -4.65 -11.66 -11.83
C ALA A 115 -4.29 -10.53 -10.85
N VAL A 116 -3.94 -9.35 -11.37
CA VAL A 116 -3.70 -8.13 -10.61
C VAL A 116 -4.81 -7.13 -10.90
N LEU A 117 -5.60 -6.80 -9.88
CA LEU A 117 -6.75 -5.90 -9.98
C LEU A 117 -6.41 -4.54 -9.34
N GLY A 118 -6.32 -3.52 -10.17
CA GLY A 118 -5.85 -2.18 -9.80
C GLY A 118 -4.35 -2.01 -10.06
N LEU A 119 -4.00 -0.94 -10.76
CA LEU A 119 -2.64 -0.55 -11.14
C LEU A 119 -2.33 0.89 -10.74
N ALA A 120 -3.35 1.76 -10.72
CA ALA A 120 -3.23 3.11 -10.19
C ALA A 120 -2.82 3.11 -8.71
N PHE A 121 -2.15 4.17 -8.24
CA PHE A 121 -1.77 4.26 -6.83
C PHE A 121 -2.97 4.44 -5.88
N LYS A 122 -4.12 4.90 -6.41
CA LYS A 122 -5.40 5.04 -5.72
C LYS A 122 -6.56 5.00 -6.73
N PRO A 123 -7.82 4.84 -6.29
CA PRO A 123 -8.97 4.83 -7.19
C PRO A 123 -9.15 6.13 -7.98
N GLY A 124 -9.62 6.01 -9.23
CA GLY A 124 -10.11 7.13 -10.05
C GLY A 124 -9.02 7.99 -10.70
N THR A 125 -7.81 7.46 -10.90
CA THR A 125 -6.71 8.15 -11.59
C THR A 125 -5.92 7.18 -12.45
N ASP A 126 -5.28 7.67 -13.50
CA ASP A 126 -4.28 6.99 -14.32
C ASP A 126 -2.87 7.06 -13.73
N ASP A 127 -2.67 7.79 -12.64
CA ASP A 127 -1.35 7.97 -12.04
C ASP A 127 -0.86 6.65 -11.40
N VAL A 128 0.22 6.10 -11.95
CA VAL A 128 0.87 4.88 -11.48
C VAL A 128 2.17 5.15 -10.73
N ARG A 129 2.57 6.42 -10.57
CA ARG A 129 3.85 6.76 -9.92
C ARG A 129 3.86 6.24 -8.49
N GLU A 130 4.92 5.52 -8.14
CA GLU A 130 5.09 4.87 -6.83
C GLU A 130 3.89 3.97 -6.45
N SER A 131 3.09 3.49 -7.41
CA SER A 131 1.97 2.61 -7.12
C SER A 131 2.48 1.30 -6.51
N PRO A 132 1.87 0.79 -5.42
CA PRO A 132 2.27 -0.47 -4.79
C PRO A 132 2.03 -1.68 -5.70
N ALA A 133 1.21 -1.55 -6.75
CA ALA A 133 0.96 -2.63 -7.71
C ALA A 133 2.18 -2.91 -8.61
N LEU A 134 2.96 -1.89 -8.97
CA LEU A 134 4.09 -2.06 -9.89
C LEU A 134 5.18 -3.01 -9.36
N PRO A 135 5.70 -2.86 -8.12
CA PRO A 135 6.69 -3.79 -7.60
C PRO A 135 6.13 -5.22 -7.42
N ILE A 136 4.83 -5.36 -7.17
CA ILE A 136 4.17 -6.69 -7.12
C ILE A 136 4.20 -7.32 -8.52
N VAL A 137 3.76 -6.59 -9.54
CA VAL A 137 3.75 -7.08 -10.93
C VAL A 137 5.16 -7.44 -11.40
N GLN A 138 6.13 -6.57 -11.15
CA GLN A 138 7.54 -6.82 -11.50
C GLN A 138 8.05 -8.10 -10.85
N TYR A 139 7.85 -8.27 -9.55
CA TYR A 139 8.27 -9.48 -8.85
C TYR A 139 7.63 -10.75 -9.43
N LEU A 140 6.32 -10.72 -9.69
CA LEU A 140 5.61 -11.87 -10.27
C LEU A 140 6.21 -12.25 -11.63
N ARG A 141 6.48 -11.26 -12.47
CA ARG A 141 7.10 -11.44 -13.79
C ARG A 141 8.52 -11.99 -13.69
N GLU A 142 9.35 -11.44 -12.80
CA GLU A 142 10.71 -11.93 -12.53
C GLU A 142 10.74 -13.39 -12.04
N ARG A 143 9.66 -13.85 -11.39
CA ARG A 143 9.50 -15.23 -10.93
C ARG A 143 8.81 -16.16 -11.95
N GLY A 144 8.59 -15.69 -13.17
CA GLY A 144 8.02 -16.49 -14.26
C GLY A 144 6.51 -16.71 -14.16
N ALA A 145 5.80 -15.92 -13.36
CA ALA A 145 4.34 -15.94 -13.36
C ALA A 145 3.78 -15.30 -14.63
N GLY A 146 2.68 -15.87 -15.14
CA GLY A 146 1.85 -15.18 -16.12
C GLY A 146 1.03 -14.11 -15.40
N VAL A 147 1.17 -12.84 -15.79
CA VAL A 147 0.43 -11.74 -15.14
C VAL A 147 -0.67 -11.23 -16.06
N ARG A 148 -1.89 -11.21 -15.55
CA ARG A 148 -3.05 -10.55 -16.17
C ARG A 148 -3.45 -9.36 -15.33
N ALA A 149 -3.29 -8.17 -15.87
CA ALA A 149 -3.49 -6.92 -15.15
C ALA A 149 -4.76 -6.22 -15.64
N PHE A 150 -5.58 -5.74 -14.71
CA PHE A 150 -6.76 -4.94 -15.02
C PHE A 150 -6.74 -3.66 -14.18
N ASP A 151 -6.91 -2.52 -14.83
CA ASP A 151 -7.26 -1.26 -14.18
C ASP A 151 -8.21 -0.48 -15.09
N PRO A 152 -9.34 0.05 -14.58
CA PRO A 152 -10.33 0.74 -15.41
C PRO A 152 -9.83 2.07 -16.01
N VAL A 153 -8.71 2.61 -15.53
CA VAL A 153 -8.22 3.94 -15.94
C VAL A 153 -6.72 3.91 -16.29
N ALA A 154 -5.92 3.16 -15.54
CA ALA A 154 -4.45 3.27 -15.53
C ALA A 154 -3.70 2.22 -16.35
N ALA A 155 -4.39 1.33 -17.08
CA ALA A 155 -3.74 0.23 -17.81
C ALA A 155 -2.65 0.72 -18.78
N HIS A 156 -2.90 1.78 -19.54
CA HIS A 156 -1.94 2.37 -20.47
C HIS A 156 -0.69 2.95 -19.77
N GLU A 157 -0.88 3.70 -18.68
CA GLU A 157 0.25 4.28 -17.95
C GLU A 157 1.05 3.22 -17.20
N ALA A 158 0.38 2.17 -16.71
CA ALA A 158 1.04 1.01 -16.12
C ALA A 158 1.89 0.25 -17.14
N ASP A 159 1.38 0.03 -18.35
CA ASP A 159 2.13 -0.58 -19.46
C ASP A 159 3.38 0.23 -19.80
N ARG A 160 3.24 1.55 -19.94
CA ARG A 160 4.39 2.44 -20.15
C ARG A 160 5.40 2.41 -19.01
N ALA A 161 4.95 2.28 -17.77
CA ALA A 161 5.83 2.25 -16.60
C ALA A 161 6.56 0.91 -16.42
N LEU A 162 5.91 -0.20 -16.74
CA LEU A 162 6.45 -1.56 -16.57
C LEU A 162 7.27 -2.00 -17.79
N GLY A 163 6.82 -1.69 -19.00
CA GLY A 163 7.53 -1.97 -20.25
C GLY A 163 7.79 -3.46 -20.53
N ASP A 164 7.08 -4.36 -19.86
CA ASP A 164 7.21 -5.81 -20.04
C ASP A 164 6.11 -6.32 -20.99
N PRO A 165 6.48 -6.75 -22.22
CA PRO A 165 5.52 -7.15 -23.25
C PRO A 165 4.77 -8.46 -22.94
N GLU A 166 5.21 -9.21 -21.94
CA GLU A 166 4.55 -10.46 -21.52
C GLU A 166 3.45 -10.22 -20.48
N ILE A 167 3.31 -9.00 -19.95
CA ILE A 167 2.17 -8.64 -19.12
C ILE A 167 0.93 -8.49 -20.02
N ARG A 168 -0.12 -9.23 -19.69
CA ARG A 168 -1.40 -9.12 -20.40
C ARG A 168 -2.33 -8.14 -19.69
N TYR A 169 -2.42 -6.92 -20.23
CA TYR A 169 -3.47 -5.98 -19.84
C TYR A 169 -4.80 -6.43 -20.45
N VAL A 170 -5.83 -6.55 -19.62
CA VAL A 170 -7.17 -6.95 -20.06
C VAL A 170 -8.13 -5.78 -19.95
N ASP A 171 -9.05 -5.70 -20.91
CA ASP A 171 -10.22 -4.84 -20.85
C ASP A 171 -11.42 -5.64 -20.32
N THR A 172 -12.47 -4.93 -19.87
CA THR A 172 -13.74 -5.53 -19.42
C THR A 172 -14.41 -6.38 -20.48
#